data_AF-D6TNE5-F1
#
_entry.id   AF-D6TNE5-F1
#
_cell.length_a   1.000
_cell.length_b   1.000
_cell.length_c   1.000
_cell.angle_alpha   90.00
_cell.angle_beta   90.00
_cell.angle_gamma   90.00
#
_symmetry.space_group_name_H-M   'P 1'
#
loop_
_entity.id
_entity.type
_entity.pdbx_description
1 polymer ?
#
loop_
_entity_poly.entity_id
_entity_poly.type
_entity_poly.pdbx_seq_one_letter_code
_entity_poly.pdbx_strand_id
1 'polypeptide(L)'
;MKTKDQPKRNIVEATPPTPPERSQMGHIINMGLGDLIAFFLIGIVGLNSHGETLAPANLLRVIWPVALSWYVISPFFGTYRRDLATQPKRMAARTALAWLVACVGALALRSIFETQKLPPVSFALVTFLTNLIALYIWRLPMAKHNQNKLVRMQEQQA
;
A
#
# COMPACT_ATOMS: atom_id res chain seq x y z
N MET A 1 -57.90 -8.03 -40.11
CA MET A 1 -57.22 -7.07 -39.21
C MET A 1 -56.91 -7.80 -37.91
N LYS A 2 -55.65 -8.21 -37.68
CA LYS A 2 -55.25 -8.97 -36.49
C LYS A 2 -53.95 -8.35 -35.96
N THR A 3 -54.07 -7.40 -35.06
CA THR A 3 -52.95 -6.76 -34.37
C THR A 3 -52.35 -7.77 -33.40
N LYS A 4 -51.10 -8.15 -33.65
CA LYS A 4 -50.34 -9.07 -32.80
C LYS A 4 -49.71 -8.23 -31.69
N ASP A 5 -50.23 -8.36 -30.48
CA ASP A 5 -49.63 -7.76 -29.29
C ASP A 5 -48.24 -8.35 -29.07
N GLN A 6 -47.22 -7.53 -29.31
CA GLN A 6 -45.84 -7.86 -28.99
C GLN A 6 -45.61 -7.57 -27.50
N PRO A 7 -45.17 -8.54 -26.68
CA PRO A 7 -44.85 -8.27 -25.29
C PRO A 7 -43.63 -7.34 -25.24
N LYS A 8 -43.76 -6.21 -24.53
CA LYS A 8 -42.66 -5.27 -24.28
C LYS A 8 -41.54 -6.03 -23.57
N ARG A 9 -40.45 -6.26 -24.31
CA ARG A 9 -39.24 -6.87 -23.79
C ARG A 9 -38.61 -5.86 -22.83
N ASN A 10 -38.84 -6.04 -21.53
CA ASN A 10 -38.09 -5.32 -20.50
C ASN A 10 -36.63 -5.75 -20.67
N ILE A 11 -35.84 -4.90 -21.33
CA ILE A 11 -34.39 -5.04 -21.35
C ILE A 11 -33.99 -4.72 -19.91
N VAL A 12 -33.86 -5.75 -19.10
CA VAL A 12 -33.08 -5.67 -17.86
C VAL A 12 -31.70 -5.27 -18.34
N GLU A 13 -31.37 -3.99 -18.18
CA GLU A 13 -30.05 -3.45 -18.43
C GLU A 13 -29.08 -4.28 -17.59
N ALA A 14 -28.41 -5.22 -18.23
CA ALA A 14 -27.50 -6.13 -17.56
C ALA A 14 -26.41 -5.25 -16.95
N THR A 15 -26.47 -5.07 -15.63
CA THR A 15 -25.42 -4.37 -14.90
C THR A 15 -24.12 -5.07 -15.27
N PRO A 16 -23.13 -4.36 -15.85
CA PRO A 16 -21.92 -5.01 -16.33
C PRO A 16 -21.31 -5.81 -15.16
N PRO A 17 -20.84 -7.04 -15.42
CA PRO A 17 -20.30 -7.88 -14.36
C PRO A 17 -19.19 -7.12 -13.64
N THR A 18 -19.30 -7.03 -12.31
CA THR A 18 -18.24 -6.46 -11.48
C THR A 18 -16.93 -7.17 -11.83
N PRO A 19 -15.83 -6.44 -12.10
CA PRO A 19 -14.57 -7.06 -12.51
C PRO A 19 -14.18 -8.18 -11.53
N PRO A 20 -13.69 -9.33 -12.03
CA PRO A 20 -13.53 -10.52 -11.22
C PRO A 20 -12.62 -10.27 -10.02
N GLU A 21 -13.03 -10.78 -8.85
CA GLU A 21 -12.34 -10.73 -7.56
C GLU A 21 -10.83 -11.06 -7.64
N ARG A 22 -10.44 -11.96 -8.57
CA ARG A 22 -9.05 -12.33 -8.86
C ARG A 22 -8.15 -11.14 -9.20
N SER A 23 -8.72 -10.12 -9.84
CA SER A 23 -7.96 -8.94 -10.21
C SER A 23 -7.65 -8.08 -8.97
N GLN A 24 -8.57 -8.00 -7.99
CA GLN A 24 -8.36 -7.25 -6.75
C GLN A 24 -7.29 -7.88 -5.88
N MET A 25 -7.35 -9.20 -5.69
CA MET A 25 -6.38 -9.93 -4.87
C MET A 25 -4.95 -9.75 -5.39
N GLY A 26 -4.74 -9.87 -6.71
CA GLY A 26 -3.42 -9.66 -7.31
C GLY A 26 -2.87 -8.25 -7.09
N HIS A 27 -3.74 -7.24 -7.09
CA HIS A 27 -3.33 -5.87 -6.78
C HIS A 27 -2.89 -5.71 -5.32
N ILE A 28 -3.68 -6.25 -4.39
CA ILE A 28 -3.36 -6.20 -2.95
C ILE A 28 -2.04 -6.92 -2.68
N ILE A 29 -1.85 -8.12 -3.25
CA ILE A 29 -0.61 -8.89 -3.10
C ILE A 29 0.59 -8.10 -3.64
N ASN A 30 0.48 -7.54 -4.85
CA ASN A 30 1.56 -6.74 -5.42
C ASN A 30 1.89 -5.51 -4.56
N MET A 31 0.86 -4.84 -4.02
CA MET A 31 1.02 -3.73 -3.07
C MET A 31 1.70 -4.16 -1.77
N GLY A 32 1.21 -5.23 -1.17
CA GLY A 32 1.78 -5.75 0.08
C GLY A 32 3.23 -6.18 -0.09
N LEU A 33 3.56 -6.90 -1.17
CA LEU A 33 4.91 -7.38 -1.41
C LEU A 33 5.91 -6.24 -1.67
N GLY A 34 5.51 -5.21 -2.42
CA GLY A 34 6.35 -4.03 -2.63
C GLY A 34 6.66 -3.29 -1.33
N ASP A 35 5.66 -3.15 -0.44
CA ASP A 35 5.88 -2.57 0.89
C ASP A 35 6.82 -3.43 1.74
N LEU A 36 6.68 -4.76 1.68
CA LEU A 36 7.54 -5.68 2.43
C LEU A 36 8.99 -5.49 2.00
N ILE A 37 9.25 -5.50 0.69
CA ILE A 37 10.59 -5.30 0.12
C ILE A 37 11.15 -3.94 0.57
N ALA A 38 10.35 -2.88 0.56
CA ALA A 38 10.77 -1.57 1.05
C ALA A 38 11.22 -1.61 2.52
N PHE A 39 10.46 -2.28 3.40
CA PHE A 39 10.85 -2.45 4.80
C PHE A 39 12.09 -3.30 4.98
N PHE A 40 12.27 -4.35 4.17
CA PHE A 40 13.51 -5.14 4.16
C PHE A 40 14.73 -4.29 3.80
N LEU A 41 14.63 -3.49 2.74
CA LEU A 41 15.71 -2.61 2.31
C LEU A 41 16.08 -1.59 3.40
N ILE A 42 15.09 -0.97 4.03
CA ILE A 42 15.32 -0.02 5.12
C ILE A 42 15.88 -0.71 6.36
N GLY A 43 15.41 -1.91 6.69
CA GLY A 43 15.96 -2.73 7.78
C GLY A 43 17.45 -3.06 7.58
N ILE A 44 17.84 -3.46 6.36
CA ILE A 44 19.23 -3.72 6.00
C ILE A 44 20.08 -2.45 6.15
N VAL A 45 19.61 -1.32 5.62
CA VAL A 45 20.31 -0.03 5.74
C VAL A 45 20.45 0.38 7.21
N GLY A 46 19.39 0.21 8.00
CA GLY A 46 19.38 0.53 9.43
C GLY A 46 20.39 -0.30 10.23
N LEU A 47 20.40 -1.62 10.04
CA LEU A 47 21.36 -2.52 10.71
C LEU A 47 22.81 -2.15 10.35
N ASN A 48 23.10 -1.97 9.06
CA ASN A 48 24.43 -1.54 8.62
C ASN A 48 24.84 -0.18 9.22
N SER A 49 23.91 0.78 9.30
CA SER A 49 24.18 2.10 9.88
C SER A 49 24.51 2.04 11.37
N HIS A 50 23.98 1.03 12.08
CA HIS A 50 24.26 0.79 13.49
C HIS A 50 25.46 -0.15 13.72
N GLY A 51 26.12 -0.63 12.66
CA GLY A 51 27.22 -1.59 12.75
C GLY A 51 26.78 -2.98 13.22
N GLU A 52 25.49 -3.28 13.11
CA GLU A 52 24.94 -4.58 13.48
C GLU A 52 25.13 -5.61 12.36
N THR A 53 25.25 -6.89 12.73
CA THR A 53 25.36 -7.98 11.76
C THR A 53 24.03 -8.20 11.02
N LEU A 54 24.11 -8.45 9.71
CA LEU A 54 22.96 -8.80 8.86
C LEU A 54 22.53 -10.27 9.04
N ALA A 55 22.42 -10.72 10.29
CA ALA A 55 21.87 -12.03 10.62
C ALA A 55 20.34 -12.05 10.40
N PRO A 56 19.74 -13.16 9.93
CA PRO A 56 18.29 -13.24 9.72
C PRO A 56 17.46 -12.88 10.96
N ALA A 57 17.93 -13.25 12.16
CA ALA A 57 17.26 -12.91 13.41
C ALA A 57 17.24 -11.39 13.68
N ASN A 58 18.35 -10.69 13.41
CA ASN A 58 18.43 -9.23 13.57
C ASN A 58 17.54 -8.51 12.56
N LEU A 59 17.53 -9.02 11.32
CA LEU A 59 16.71 -8.45 10.26
C LEU A 59 15.22 -8.61 10.56
N LEU A 60 14.79 -9.80 11.00
CA LEU A 60 13.42 -10.02 11.45
C LEU A 60 13.08 -9.11 12.63
N ARG A 61 13.96 -9.02 13.64
CA ARG A 61 13.80 -8.17 14.84
C ARG A 61 13.46 -6.72 14.49
N VAL A 62 14.14 -6.12 13.50
CA VAL A 62 13.89 -4.72 13.12
C VAL A 62 12.71 -4.54 12.15
N ILE A 63 12.40 -5.54 11.33
CA ILE A 63 11.33 -5.44 10.32
C ILE A 63 9.95 -5.73 10.92
N TRP A 64 9.83 -6.76 11.77
CA TRP A 64 8.52 -7.25 12.18
C TRP A 64 7.63 -6.19 12.86
N PRO A 65 8.12 -5.27 13.71
CA PRO A 65 7.26 -4.26 14.33
C PRO A 65 6.72 -3.28 13.29
N VAL A 66 7.56 -2.91 12.32
CA VAL A 66 7.22 -1.99 11.22
C VAL A 66 6.20 -2.64 10.29
N ALA A 67 6.50 -3.84 9.81
CA ALA A 67 5.65 -4.58 8.90
C ALA A 67 4.28 -4.91 9.54
N LEU A 68 4.27 -5.44 10.76
CA LEU A 68 3.02 -5.79 11.45
C LEU A 68 2.14 -4.57 11.64
N SER A 69 2.69 -3.47 12.14
CA SER A 69 1.94 -2.22 12.34
C SER A 69 1.37 -1.70 11.02
N TRP A 70 2.18 -1.69 9.96
CA TRP A 70 1.74 -1.26 8.63
C TRP A 70 0.60 -2.13 8.08
N TYR A 71 0.73 -3.45 8.10
CA TYR A 71 -0.30 -4.34 7.52
C TYR A 71 -1.59 -4.37 8.34
N VAL A 72 -1.51 -4.12 9.65
CA VAL A 72 -2.71 -3.98 10.48
C VAL A 72 -3.41 -2.65 10.17
N ILE A 73 -2.68 -1.53 10.11
CA ILE A 73 -3.29 -0.20 10.03
C ILE A 73 -3.69 0.19 8.60
N SER A 74 -2.87 -0.15 7.62
CA SER A 74 -3.01 0.36 6.26
C SER A 74 -4.34 0.00 5.55
N PRO A 75 -4.98 -1.17 5.77
CA PRO A 75 -6.30 -1.47 5.21
C PRO A 75 -7.39 -0.48 5.66
N PHE A 76 -7.35 -0.02 6.91
CA PHE A 76 -8.32 0.94 7.46
C PHE A 76 -8.24 2.31 6.78
N PHE A 77 -7.07 2.66 6.24
CA PHE A 77 -6.86 3.88 5.47
C PHE A 77 -7.13 3.69 3.96
N GLY A 78 -7.36 2.46 3.51
CA GLY A 78 -7.62 2.13 2.11
C GLY A 78 -6.39 2.23 1.21
N THR A 79 -5.19 2.04 1.75
CA THR A 79 -3.91 2.17 1.01
C THR A 79 -3.74 1.13 -0.12
N TYR A 80 -4.56 0.08 -0.11
CA TYR A 80 -4.59 -1.01 -1.08
C TYR A 80 -5.76 -0.92 -2.07
N ARG A 81 -6.52 0.17 -2.05
CA ARG A 81 -7.64 0.35 -2.99
C ARG A 81 -7.10 0.59 -4.41
N ARG A 82 -7.75 -0.04 -5.38
CA ARG A 82 -7.34 -0.02 -6.78
C ARG A 82 -7.50 1.33 -7.46
N ASP A 83 -8.48 2.12 -7.04
CA ASP A 83 -8.67 3.48 -7.56
C ASP A 83 -7.48 4.40 -7.25
N LEU A 84 -6.72 4.13 -6.18
CA LEU A 84 -5.48 4.86 -5.89
C LEU A 84 -4.35 4.53 -6.87
N ALA A 85 -4.39 3.36 -7.50
CA ALA A 85 -3.32 2.85 -8.37
C ALA A 85 -3.09 3.71 -9.61
N THR A 86 -3.94 4.70 -9.89
CA THR A 86 -3.85 5.63 -11.02
C THR A 86 -3.92 7.08 -10.58
N GLN A 87 -3.85 7.34 -9.26
CA GLN A 87 -3.99 8.67 -8.65
C GLN A 87 -2.81 8.96 -7.71
N PRO A 88 -1.62 9.33 -8.24
CA PRO A 88 -0.39 9.45 -7.45
C PRO A 88 -0.52 10.39 -6.25
N LYS A 89 -1.18 11.55 -6.41
CA LYS A 89 -1.39 12.52 -5.32
C LYS A 89 -2.24 11.94 -4.19
N ARG A 90 -3.33 11.24 -4.52
CA ARG A 90 -4.18 10.59 -3.52
C ARG A 90 -3.46 9.42 -2.85
N MET A 91 -2.69 8.64 -3.61
CA MET A 91 -1.87 7.56 -3.09
C MET A 91 -0.84 8.08 -2.08
N ALA A 92 -0.15 9.19 -2.39
CA ALA A 92 0.80 9.83 -1.49
C ALA A 92 0.13 10.20 -0.16
N ALA A 93 -0.96 10.98 -0.23
CA ALA A 93 -1.68 11.44 0.97
C ALA A 93 -2.18 10.28 1.84
N ARG A 94 -2.79 9.26 1.23
CA ARG A 94 -3.28 8.06 1.95
C ARG A 94 -2.15 7.27 2.59
N THR A 95 -1.02 7.13 1.90
CA THR A 95 0.17 6.44 2.41
C THR A 95 0.78 7.20 3.59
N ALA A 96 0.94 8.52 3.49
CA ALA A 96 1.44 9.33 4.62
C ALA A 96 0.54 9.27 5.85
N LEU A 97 -0.78 9.42 5.68
CA LEU A 97 -1.73 9.36 6.80
C LEU A 97 -1.72 7.99 7.48
N ALA A 98 -1.75 6.92 6.68
CA ALA A 98 -1.66 5.56 7.22
C ALA A 98 -0.32 5.32 7.92
N TRP A 99 0.78 5.81 7.33
CA TRP A 99 2.11 5.61 7.86
C TRP A 99 2.35 6.40 9.15
N LEU A 100 1.75 7.58 9.30
CA LEU A 100 1.82 8.34 10.53
C LEU A 100 1.27 7.53 11.72
N VAL A 101 0.11 6.90 11.55
CA VAL A 101 -0.49 6.06 12.59
C VAL A 101 0.28 4.74 12.75
N ALA A 102 0.71 4.13 11.64
CA ALA A 102 1.50 2.90 11.68
C ALA A 102 2.88 3.08 12.30
N CYS A 103 3.51 4.24 12.14
CA CYS A 103 4.80 4.55 12.75
C CYS A 103 4.68 4.57 14.28
N VAL A 104 3.63 5.21 14.81
CA VAL A 104 3.35 5.18 16.26
C VAL A 104 3.16 3.74 16.74
N GLY A 105 2.38 2.93 16.02
CA GLY A 105 2.19 1.51 16.33
C GLY A 105 3.49 0.70 16.28
N ALA A 106 4.35 0.95 15.29
CA ALA A 106 5.62 0.25 15.12
C ALA A 106 6.60 0.59 16.25
N LEU A 107 6.68 1.87 16.64
CA LEU A 107 7.50 2.31 17.77
C LEU A 107 6.98 1.73 19.10
N ALA A 108 5.66 1.66 19.28
CA ALA A 108 5.06 1.03 20.45
C ALA A 108 5.38 -0.48 20.52
N LEU A 109 5.21 -1.21 19.42
CA LEU A 109 5.60 -2.62 19.33
C LEU A 109 7.09 -2.81 19.65
N ARG A 110 7.96 -1.98 19.08
CA ARG A 110 9.40 -2.01 19.38
C ARG A 110 9.66 -1.78 20.87
N SER A 111 9.04 -0.77 21.48
CA SER A 111 9.20 -0.50 22.92
C SER A 111 8.72 -1.66 23.78
N ILE A 112 7.59 -2.28 23.46
CA ILE A 112 7.00 -3.35 24.27
C ILE A 112 7.78 -4.67 24.16
N PHE A 113 8.33 -4.99 22.99
CA PHE A 113 8.89 -6.32 22.74
C PHE A 113 10.42 -6.36 22.71
N GLU A 114 11.07 -5.21 22.48
CA GLU A 114 12.52 -5.19 22.23
C GLU A 114 13.30 -4.42 23.30
N THR A 115 12.90 -3.18 23.59
CA THR A 115 13.72 -2.29 24.42
C THR A 115 13.17 -2.04 25.83
N GLN A 116 11.89 -2.28 26.07
CA GLN A 116 11.16 -1.88 27.29
C GLN A 116 11.28 -0.36 27.59
N LYS A 117 11.60 0.46 26.58
CA LYS A 117 11.88 1.89 26.70
C LYS A 117 11.34 2.64 25.49
N LEU A 118 10.88 3.87 25.73
CA LEU A 118 10.49 4.77 24.63
C LEU A 118 11.73 5.16 23.81
N PRO A 119 11.64 5.11 22.47
CA PRO A 119 12.76 5.50 21.61
C PRO A 119 13.00 7.02 21.69
N PRO A 120 14.24 7.47 21.49
CA PRO A 120 14.53 8.89 21.31
C PRO A 120 13.73 9.50 20.16
N VAL A 121 13.39 10.79 20.28
CA VAL A 121 12.63 11.51 19.23
C VAL A 121 13.36 11.49 17.88
N SER A 122 14.69 11.57 17.88
CA SER A 122 15.50 11.46 16.66
C SER A 122 15.31 10.11 15.95
N PHE A 123 15.26 9.02 16.70
CA PHE A 123 15.01 7.69 16.15
C PHE A 123 13.61 7.61 15.53
N ALA A 124 12.60 8.15 16.22
CA ALA A 124 11.23 8.20 15.70
C ALA A 124 11.14 9.00 14.39
N LEU A 125 11.79 10.16 14.32
CA LEU A 125 11.82 11.00 13.12
C LEU A 125 12.54 10.33 11.95
N VAL A 126 13.72 9.77 12.18
CA VAL A 126 14.46 9.04 11.13
C VAL A 126 13.65 7.85 10.64
N THR A 127 13.09 7.04 11.55
CA THR A 127 12.23 5.91 11.20
C THR A 127 11.02 6.35 10.38
N PHE A 128 10.34 7.42 10.80
CA PHE A 128 9.20 7.95 10.07
C PHE A 128 9.58 8.37 8.66
N LEU A 129 10.63 9.19 8.50
CA LEU A 129 11.01 9.76 7.22
C LEU A 129 11.58 8.72 6.26
N THR A 130 12.49 7.85 6.70
CA THR A 130 13.14 6.88 5.81
C THR A 130 12.15 5.86 5.25
N ASN A 131 11.24 5.36 6.10
CA ASN A 131 10.20 4.44 5.65
C ASN A 131 9.14 5.13 4.77
N LEU A 132 8.76 6.38 5.08
CA LEU A 132 7.83 7.13 4.22
C LEU A 132 8.42 7.33 2.82
N ILE A 133 9.70 7.72 2.76
CA ILE A 133 10.43 7.89 1.50
C ILE A 133 10.49 6.55 0.76
N ALA A 134 10.82 5.45 1.44
CA ALA A 134 10.88 4.12 0.81
C ALA A 134 9.52 3.69 0.23
N LEU A 135 8.43 3.90 0.99
CA LEU A 135 7.07 3.64 0.51
C LEU A 135 6.73 4.49 -0.72
N TYR A 136 7.12 5.77 -0.72
CA TYR A 136 6.89 6.68 -1.85
C TYR A 136 7.69 6.33 -3.09
N ILE A 137 8.97 5.94 -2.94
CA ILE A 137 9.87 5.58 -4.04
C ILE A 137 9.26 4.49 -4.92
N TRP A 138 8.47 3.58 -4.35
CA TRP A 138 7.92 2.46 -5.10
C TRP A 138 6.45 2.67 -5.48
N ARG A 139 5.62 3.20 -4.55
CA ARG A 139 4.18 3.42 -4.78
C ARG A 139 3.89 4.48 -5.83
N LEU A 140 4.59 5.63 -5.76
CA LEU A 140 4.28 6.78 -6.61
C LEU A 140 4.66 6.57 -8.08
N PRO A 141 5.84 6.01 -8.41
CA PRO A 141 6.17 5.72 -9.80
C PRO A 141 5.21 4.69 -10.41
N MET A 142 4.81 3.67 -9.66
CA MET A 142 3.82 2.70 -10.12
C MET A 142 2.48 3.38 -10.41
N ALA A 143 1.99 4.21 -9.50
CA ALA A 143 0.73 4.93 -9.71
C ALA A 143 0.80 5.87 -10.92
N LYS A 144 1.94 6.55 -11.10
CA LYS A 144 2.17 7.45 -12.24
C LYS A 144 2.22 6.68 -13.55
N HIS A 145 2.93 5.54 -13.57
CA HIS A 145 2.99 4.67 -14.74
C HIS A 145 1.58 4.20 -15.16
N ASN A 146 0.77 3.76 -14.20
CA ASN A 146 -0.59 3.32 -14.46
C ASN A 146 -1.52 4.47 -14.91
N GLN A 147 -1.37 5.66 -14.32
CA GLN A 147 -2.11 6.86 -14.74
C GLN A 147 -1.81 7.19 -16.22
N ASN A 148 -0.54 7.22 -16.60
CA ASN A 148 -0.13 7.50 -17.98
C ASN A 148 -0.69 6.46 -18.95
N LYS A 149 -0.70 5.19 -18.55
CA LYS A 149 -1.28 4.10 -19.35
C LYS A 149 -2.77 4.29 -19.59
N LEU A 150 -3.53 4.71 -18.56
CA LEU A 150 -4.96 4.98 -18.70
C LEU A 150 -5.24 6.15 -19.66
N VAL A 151 -4.50 7.26 -19.52
CA VAL A 151 -4.69 8.44 -20.39
C VAL A 151 -4.47 8.06 -21.86
N ARG A 152 -3.41 7.30 -22.17
CA ARG A 152 -3.13 6.84 -23.54
C ARG A 152 -4.24 5.95 -24.11
N MET A 153 -4.87 5.11 -23.28
CA MET A 153 -5.98 4.27 -23.72
C MET A 153 -7.23 5.09 -24.05
N GLN A 154 -7.46 6.18 -23.31
CA GLN A 154 -8.57 7.09 -23.57
C GLN A 154 -8.35 7.89 -24.86
N GLU A 155 -7.11 8.36 -25.09
CA GLU A 155 -6.73 9.05 -26.33
C GLU A 155 -6.88 8.18 -27.58
N GLN A 156 -6.66 6.86 -27.48
CA GLN A 156 -6.83 5.92 -28.60
C GLN A 156 -8.30 5.58 -28.92
N GLN A 157 -9.22 5.87 -27.99
CA GLN A 157 -10.65 5.57 -28.13
C GLN A 157 -11.50 6.79 -28.50
N ALA A 158 -10.89 7.99 -28.48
CA ALA A 158 -11.50 9.25 -28.88
C ALA A 158 -11.21 9.56 -30.36
#